data_AF-A0A2K3V287-F1
#
_entry.id   AF-A0A2K3V287-F1
#
_cell.length_a   1.000
_cell.length_b   1.000
_cell.length_c   1.000
_cell.angle_alpha   90.00
_cell.angle_beta   90.00
_cell.angle_gamma   90.00
#
_symmetry.space_group_name_H-M   'P 1'
#
loop_
_entity.id
_entity.type
_entity.pdbx_description
1 polymer ?
#
loop_
_entity_poly.entity_id
_entity_poly.type
_entity_poly.pdbx_seq_one_letter_code
_entity_poly.pdbx_strand_id
1 'polypeptide(L)'
;MLAALAHFGLGALDYGVASPYLGLGGMLLGGLLLVYGVLTLIRYAEALDAMGDPQPRTPMYATPHEWLTFRAGVGLNLAGLGVALAWAAVGQASVWHLLGGLVNAWAAWLAWRSRPRTDEAPPAPGP
;
A
#
# COMPACT_ATOMS: atom_id res chain seq x y z
N MET A 1 5.47 -0.14 -2.72
CA MET A 1 6.27 -0.49 -3.92
C MET A 1 6.84 -1.90 -3.87
N LEU A 2 7.54 -2.31 -2.80
CA LEU A 2 8.08 -3.68 -2.70
C LEU A 2 7.01 -4.78 -2.81
N ALA A 3 5.85 -4.59 -2.17
CA ALA A 3 4.71 -5.51 -2.30
C ALA A 3 4.24 -5.64 -3.76
N ALA A 4 4.23 -4.55 -4.52
CA ALA A 4 3.87 -4.56 -5.94
C ALA A 4 4.86 -5.38 -6.77
N LEU A 5 6.16 -5.16 -6.57
CA LEU A 5 7.21 -5.92 -7.25
C LEU A 5 7.15 -7.41 -6.91
N ALA A 6 6.89 -7.74 -5.65
CA ALA A 6 6.70 -9.13 -5.22
C ALA A 6 5.52 -9.78 -5.96
N HIS A 7 4.37 -9.12 -6.05
CA HIS A 7 3.19 -9.64 -6.75
C HIS A 7 3.35 -9.71 -8.28
N PHE A 8 4.08 -8.78 -8.89
CA PHE A 8 4.46 -8.90 -10.30
C PHE A 8 5.39 -10.09 -10.55
N GLY A 9 6.43 -10.25 -9.73
CA GLY A 9 7.39 -11.35 -9.86
C GLY A 9 6.73 -12.71 -9.63
N LEU A 10 5.97 -12.85 -8.55
CA LEU A 10 5.21 -14.07 -8.25
C LEU A 10 4.16 -14.34 -9.32
N GLY A 11 3.39 -13.33 -9.73
CA GLY A 11 2.39 -13.48 -10.79
C GLY A 11 3.00 -13.92 -12.12
N ALA A 12 4.21 -13.46 -12.46
CA ALA A 12 4.95 -13.91 -13.66
C ALA A 12 5.39 -15.37 -13.57
N LEU A 13 5.83 -15.82 -12.39
CA LEU A 13 6.17 -17.22 -12.15
C LEU A 13 4.90 -18.09 -12.24
N ASP A 14 3.83 -17.70 -11.57
CA ASP A 14 2.57 -18.45 -11.52
C ASP A 14 1.88 -18.51 -12.88
N TYR A 15 2.07 -17.49 -13.73
CA TYR A 15 1.55 -17.49 -15.10
C TYR A 15 2.09 -18.66 -15.93
N GLY A 16 3.38 -18.97 -15.77
CA GLY A 16 4.06 -20.04 -16.52
C GLY A 16 3.95 -21.42 -15.88
N VAL A 17 3.77 -21.50 -14.56
CA VAL A 17 3.88 -22.76 -13.79
C VAL A 17 2.53 -23.25 -13.24
N ALA A 18 1.64 -22.34 -12.84
CA ALA A 18 0.39 -22.68 -12.17
C ALA A 18 -0.82 -22.55 -13.10
N SER A 19 -1.08 -21.32 -13.54
CA SER A 19 -2.22 -20.97 -14.41
C SER A 19 -2.09 -19.53 -14.91
N PRO A 20 -2.29 -19.28 -16.21
CA PRO A 20 -2.25 -17.93 -16.78
C PRO A 20 -3.21 -16.96 -16.09
N TYR A 21 -4.43 -17.39 -15.76
CA TYR A 21 -5.44 -16.52 -15.13
C TYR A 21 -5.05 -16.11 -13.71
N LEU A 22 -4.44 -17.04 -12.97
CA LEU A 22 -4.01 -16.79 -11.60
C LEU A 22 -2.77 -15.89 -11.56
N GLY A 23 -1.80 -16.15 -12.45
CA GLY A 23 -0.65 -15.28 -12.65
C GLY A 23 -1.05 -13.87 -13.06
N LEU A 24 -2.00 -13.71 -13.99
CA LEU A 24 -2.57 -12.41 -14.36
C LEU A 24 -3.26 -11.73 -13.18
N GLY A 25 -3.97 -12.48 -12.34
CA GLY A 25 -4.57 -11.96 -11.10
C GLY A 25 -3.52 -11.40 -10.14
N GLY A 26 -2.40 -12.12 -9.94
CA GLY A 26 -1.26 -11.65 -9.16
C GLY A 26 -0.63 -10.39 -9.73
N MET A 27 -0.43 -10.34 -11.05
CA MET A 27 0.08 -9.13 -11.74
C MET A 27 -0.88 -7.94 -11.61
N LEU A 28 -2.18 -8.15 -11.73
CA LEU A 28 -3.19 -7.10 -11.57
C LEU A 28 -3.14 -6.50 -10.16
N LEU A 29 -3.06 -7.36 -9.14
CA LEU A 29 -2.88 -6.94 -7.76
C LEU A 29 -1.56 -6.16 -7.58
N GLY A 30 -0.48 -6.62 -8.21
CA GLY A 30 0.78 -5.89 -8.30
C GLY A 30 0.61 -4.49 -8.89
N GLY A 31 -0.17 -4.35 -9.97
CA GLY A 31 -0.52 -3.08 -10.58
C GLY A 31 -1.27 -2.14 -9.63
N LEU A 32 -2.27 -2.64 -8.90
CA LEU A 32 -3.00 -1.84 -7.91
C LEU A 32 -2.09 -1.37 -6.77
N LEU A 33 -1.24 -2.25 -6.25
CA LEU A 33 -0.24 -1.92 -5.22
C LEU A 33 0.82 -0.93 -5.74
N LEU A 34 1.15 -0.98 -7.03
CA LEU A 34 2.06 -0.04 -7.68
C LEU A 34 1.42 1.34 -7.75
N VAL A 35 0.20 1.45 -8.28
CA VAL A 35 -0.54 2.73 -8.34
C VAL A 35 -0.65 3.34 -6.95
N TYR A 36 -1.06 2.56 -5.95
CA TYR A 36 -1.09 3.02 -4.56
C TYR A 36 0.28 3.49 -4.07
N GLY A 37 1.35 2.75 -4.37
CA GLY A 37 2.72 3.11 -4.02
C GLY A 37 3.17 4.44 -4.65
N VAL A 38 2.85 4.67 -5.93
CA VAL A 38 3.15 5.93 -6.63
C VAL A 38 2.39 7.09 -6.01
N LEU A 39 1.09 6.95 -5.76
CA LEU A 39 0.29 7.98 -5.08
C LEU A 39 0.85 8.31 -3.70
N THR A 40 1.30 7.29 -2.95
CA THR A 40 1.92 7.49 -1.64
C THR A 40 3.26 8.23 -1.75
N LEU A 41 4.07 7.92 -2.77
CA LEU A 41 5.35 8.59 -3.00
C LEU A 41 5.17 10.07 -3.39
N ILE A 42 4.20 10.37 -4.24
CA ILE A 42 3.84 11.76 -4.60
C ILE A 42 3.48 12.53 -3.33
N ARG A 43 2.58 11.98 -2.51
CA ARG A 43 2.17 12.60 -1.24
C ARG A 43 3.31 12.79 -0.25
N TYR A 44 4.29 11.89 -0.26
CA TYR A 44 5.49 12.01 0.56
C TYR A 44 6.41 13.13 0.04
N ALA A 45 6.57 13.27 -1.27
CA ALA A 45 7.33 14.36 -1.87
C ALA A 45 6.68 15.72 -1.61
N GLU A 46 5.35 15.81 -1.70
CA GLU A 46 4.58 17.01 -1.33
C GLU A 46 4.75 17.35 0.16
N ALA A 47 4.75 16.34 1.05
CA ALA A 47 5.02 16.55 2.48
C ALA A 47 6.41 17.12 2.74
N LEU A 48 7.43 16.61 2.03
CA LEU A 48 8.81 17.08 2.15
C LEU A 48 8.95 18.53 1.70
N ASP A 49 8.32 18.90 0.57
CA ASP A 49 8.34 20.26 0.05
C ASP A 49 7.67 21.24 1.02
N ALA A 50 6.51 20.86 1.57
CA ALA A 50 5.78 21.67 2.55
C ALA A 50 6.56 21.94 3.84
N MET A 51 7.45 21.04 4.28
CA MET A 51 8.29 21.26 5.46
C MET A 51 9.35 22.36 5.25
N GLY A 52 9.68 22.70 4.00
CA GLY A 52 10.60 23.78 3.65
C GLY A 52 9.91 25.10 3.32
N ASP A 53 8.58 25.14 3.27
CA ASP A 53 7.82 26.32 2.86
C ASP A 53 7.71 27.33 4.03
N PRO A 54 8.24 28.57 3.89
CA PRO A 54 8.09 29.61 4.91
C PRO A 54 6.65 30.12 5.08
N GLN A 55 5.74 29.80 4.16
CA GLN A 55 4.31 30.09 4.25
C GLN A 55 3.49 28.80 4.05
N PRO A 56 3.27 28.00 5.11
CA PRO A 56 2.57 26.73 4.98
C PRO A 56 1.17 26.95 4.40
N ARG A 57 0.95 26.45 3.19
CA ARG A 57 -0.40 26.33 2.61
C ARG A 57 -1.23 25.41 3.52
N THR A 58 -2.54 25.67 3.57
CA THR A 58 -3.55 24.95 4.37
C THR A 58 -3.20 23.46 4.54
N PRO A 59 -3.26 22.87 5.75
CA PRO A 59 -2.82 21.51 5.98
C PRO A 59 -3.48 20.55 4.99
N MET A 60 -2.66 19.98 4.10
CA MET A 60 -3.08 19.04 3.05
C MET A 60 -3.63 17.72 3.63
N TYR A 61 -3.46 17.52 4.95
CA TYR A 61 -3.67 16.29 5.70
C TYR A 61 -4.80 16.39 6.75
N ALA A 62 -5.88 17.10 6.41
CA ALA A 62 -7.11 17.12 7.20
C ALA A 62 -8.34 16.96 6.30
N THR A 63 -8.28 16.02 5.34
CA THR A 63 -9.35 15.81 4.35
C THR A 63 -9.91 14.38 4.40
N PRO A 64 -11.20 14.16 4.06
CA PRO A 64 -11.78 12.81 3.98
C PRO A 64 -11.01 11.86 3.05
N HIS A 65 -10.28 12.40 2.07
CA HIS A 65 -9.50 11.65 1.08
C HIS A 65 -8.28 10.97 1.71
N GLU A 66 -7.79 11.48 2.83
CA GLU A 66 -6.69 10.90 3.57
C GLU A 66 -7.08 9.57 4.22
N TRP A 67 -8.24 9.51 4.87
CA TRP A 67 -8.79 8.28 5.42
C TRP A 67 -9.07 7.23 4.35
N LEU A 68 -9.54 7.65 3.18
CA LEU A 68 -9.72 6.74 2.05
C LEU A 68 -8.39 6.16 1.58
N THR A 69 -7.37 7.00 1.43
CA THR A 69 -6.01 6.56 1.03
C THR A 69 -5.42 5.58 2.05
N PHE A 70 -5.59 5.87 3.34
CA PHE A 70 -5.18 4.98 4.42
C PHE A 70 -5.89 3.61 4.33
N ARG A 71 -7.22 3.61 4.24
CA ARG A 71 -8.02 2.37 4.16
C ARG A 71 -7.68 1.56 2.92
N ALA A 72 -7.52 2.21 1.77
CA ALA A 72 -7.12 1.56 0.53
C ALA A 72 -5.73 0.93 0.67
N GLY A 73 -4.77 1.64 1.28
CA GLY A 73 -3.43 1.13 1.52
C GLY A 73 -3.39 -0.11 2.40
N VAL A 74 -4.05 -0.06 3.56
CA VAL A 74 -4.15 -1.21 4.47
C VAL A 74 -4.89 -2.36 3.78
N GLY A 75 -6.04 -2.08 3.16
CA GLY A 75 -6.86 -3.08 2.48
C GLY A 75 -6.12 -3.81 1.35
N LEU A 76 -5.41 -3.08 0.50
CA LEU A 76 -4.64 -3.67 -0.59
C LEU A 76 -3.51 -4.58 -0.08
N ASN A 77 -2.79 -4.16 0.96
CA ASN A 77 -1.71 -4.98 1.51
C ASN A 77 -2.26 -6.19 2.29
N LEU A 78 -3.38 -6.06 3.00
CA LEU A 78 -4.04 -7.22 3.62
C LEU A 78 -4.57 -8.21 2.59
N ALA A 79 -5.17 -7.72 1.50
CA ALA A 79 -5.59 -8.56 0.38
C ALA A 79 -4.38 -9.28 -0.24
N GLY A 80 -3.28 -8.57 -0.46
CA GLY A 80 -2.05 -9.18 -0.99
C GLY A 80 -1.39 -10.18 -0.05
N LEU A 81 -1.45 -9.95 1.26
CA LEU A 81 -1.07 -10.95 2.26
C LEU A 81 -1.96 -12.20 2.16
N GLY A 82 -3.28 -12.03 2.09
CA GLY A 82 -4.23 -13.14 2.00
C GLY A 82 -4.01 -14.00 0.75
N VAL A 83 -3.81 -13.36 -0.41
CA VAL A 83 -3.46 -14.05 -1.66
C VAL A 83 -2.16 -14.82 -1.52
N ALA A 84 -1.12 -14.20 -0.95
CA ALA A 84 0.17 -14.85 -0.76
C ALA A 84 0.08 -16.08 0.17
N LEU A 85 -0.68 -15.98 1.27
CA LEU A 85 -0.90 -17.12 2.18
C LEU A 85 -1.68 -18.25 1.52
N ALA A 86 -2.71 -17.92 0.73
CA ALA A 86 -3.48 -18.92 -0.02
C ALA A 86 -2.58 -19.71 -0.97
N TRP A 87 -1.70 -19.02 -1.72
CA TRP A 87 -0.75 -19.68 -2.62
C TRP A 87 0.31 -20.50 -1.88
N ALA A 88 0.84 -19.98 -0.79
CA ALA A 88 1.78 -20.72 0.05
C ALA A 88 1.19 -22.06 0.53
N ALA A 89 -0.11 -22.09 0.85
CA ALA A 89 -0.83 -23.28 1.29
C ALA A 89 -1.07 -24.31 0.17
N VAL A 90 -1.17 -23.88 -1.10
CA VAL A 90 -1.37 -24.76 -2.26
C VAL A 90 -0.05 -25.40 -2.74
N GLY A 91 1.11 -24.93 -2.26
CA GLY A 91 2.37 -25.66 -2.34
C GLY A 91 3.31 -25.29 -3.49
N GLN A 92 2.89 -24.42 -4.42
CA GLN A 92 3.79 -23.92 -5.46
C GLN A 92 4.57 -22.72 -4.94
N ALA A 93 5.90 -22.75 -5.10
CA ALA A 93 6.81 -21.66 -4.72
C ALA A 93 6.55 -21.11 -3.29
N SER A 94 6.13 -21.96 -2.34
CA SER A 94 5.55 -21.53 -1.06
C SER A 94 6.43 -20.57 -0.27
N VAL A 95 7.75 -20.77 -0.28
CA VAL A 95 8.72 -19.87 0.38
C VAL A 95 8.62 -18.46 -0.21
N TRP A 96 8.53 -18.33 -1.53
CA TRP A 96 8.45 -17.04 -2.20
C TRP A 96 7.12 -16.33 -1.92
N HIS A 97 6.01 -17.08 -1.88
CA HIS A 97 4.73 -16.51 -1.45
C HIS A 97 4.74 -16.10 0.02
N LEU A 98 5.35 -16.87 0.93
CA LEU A 98 5.49 -16.47 2.33
C LEU A 98 6.30 -15.17 2.47
N LEU A 99 7.41 -15.04 1.72
CA LEU A 99 8.19 -13.80 1.68
C LEU A 99 7.36 -12.62 1.14
N GLY A 100 6.61 -12.83 0.04
CA GLY A 100 5.68 -11.84 -0.49
C GLY A 100 4.61 -11.44 0.53
N GLY A 101 4.10 -12.40 1.29
CA GLY A 101 3.18 -12.19 2.41
C GLY A 101 3.80 -11.33 3.50
N LEU A 102 5.03 -11.62 3.94
CA LEU A 102 5.74 -10.81 4.94
C LEU A 102 5.93 -9.36 4.47
N VAL A 103 6.25 -9.14 3.20
CA VAL A 103 6.35 -7.78 2.63
C VAL A 103 5.01 -7.05 2.71
N ASN A 104 3.91 -7.73 2.39
CA ASN A 104 2.56 -7.16 2.49
C ASN A 104 2.15 -6.89 3.94
N ALA A 105 2.42 -7.81 4.87
CA ALA A 105 2.16 -7.63 6.30
C ALA A 105 2.92 -6.43 6.86
N TRP A 106 4.21 -6.31 6.52
CA TRP A 106 5.03 -5.18 6.93
C TRP A 106 4.53 -3.86 6.34
N ALA A 107 4.14 -3.84 5.06
CA ALA A 107 3.57 -2.65 4.43
C ALA A 107 2.21 -2.24 5.03
N ALA A 108 1.35 -3.20 5.36
CA ALA A 108 0.10 -2.93 6.09
C ALA A 108 0.38 -2.36 7.49
N TRP A 109 1.38 -2.89 8.20
CA TRP A 109 1.80 -2.36 9.49
C TRP A 109 2.36 -0.93 9.38
N LEU A 110 3.18 -0.64 8.36
CA LEU A 110 3.67 0.72 8.10
C LEU A 110 2.51 1.69 7.84
N ALA A 111 1.56 1.32 6.97
CA ALA A 111 0.37 2.12 6.70
C ALA A 111 -0.48 2.33 7.96
N TRP A 112 -0.60 1.31 8.82
CA TRP A 112 -1.29 1.41 10.11
C TRP A 112 -0.63 2.41 11.06
N ARG A 113 0.71 2.42 11.13
CA ARG A 113 1.47 3.37 11.95
C ARG A 113 1.33 4.81 11.47
N SER A 114 1.07 5.02 10.17
CA SER A 114 0.83 6.33 9.56
C SER A 114 -0.66 6.68 9.46
N ARG A 115 -1.53 6.10 10.30
CA ARG A 115 -2.96 6.40 10.26
C ARG A 115 -3.23 7.90 10.53
N PRO A 116 -4.24 8.50 9.87
CA PRO A 116 -4.61 9.89 10.13
C PRO A 116 -5.03 10.10 11.60
N ARG A 117 -4.72 11.27 12.16
CA ARG A 117 -5.15 11.68 13.52
C ARG A 117 -6.22 12.76 13.41
N THR A 118 -7.27 12.65 14.20
CA THR A 118 -8.41 13.59 14.19
C THR A 118 -8.21 14.82 15.07
N ASP A 119 -7.14 14.89 15.85
CA ASP A 119 -7.04 15.81 17.00
C ASP A 119 -6.44 17.19 16.70
N GLU A 120 -6.06 17.48 15.45
CA GLU A 120 -5.63 18.83 15.03
C GLU A 120 -6.82 19.62 14.46
N ALA A 121 -7.80 19.94 15.31
CA ALA A 121 -8.75 20.99 14.99
C ALA A 121 -8.03 22.36 15.09
N PRO A 122 -8.21 23.29 14.13
CA PRO A 122 -7.65 24.63 14.28
C PRO A 122 -8.17 25.27 15.58
N PRO A 123 -7.33 26.04 16.30
CA PRO A 123 -7.80 26.75 17.49
C PRO A 123 -9.02 27.58 17.12
N ALA A 124 -10.05 27.53 17.97
CA ALA A 124 -11.26 28.32 17.79
C ALA A 124 -10.89 29.79 17.51
N PRO A 125 -11.59 30.50 16.62
CA PRO A 125 -11.36 31.93 16.42
C PRO A 125 -11.42 32.60 17.79
N GLY A 126 -10.34 33.31 18.15
CA GLY A 126 -10.27 34.06 19.40
C GLY A 126 -11.41 35.08 19.48
N PRO A 127 -11.87 35.41 20.71
CA PRO A 127 -13.00 36.30 20.93
C PRO A 127 -12.82 37.68 20.30
#